data_AF-A0AAU8K7R4-F1
#
_entry.id   AF-A0AAU8K7R4-F1
#
_cell.length_a   1.000
_cell.length_b   1.000
_cell.length_c   1.000
_cell.angle_alpha   90.00
_cell.angle_beta   90.00
_cell.angle_gamma   90.00
#
_symmetry.space_group_name_H-M   'P 1'
#
loop_
_entity.id
_entity.type
_entity.pdbx_description
1 polymer ?
#
loop_
_entity_poly.entity_id
_entity_poly.type
_entity_poly.pdbx_seq_one_letter_code
_entity_poly.pdbx_strand_id
1 'polypeptide(L)'
;MRHHRPRHRCRDRRRPLTVHHGDLDDPRALIAVSAKSNRSKADKDVTDWLPPATEYRCTYVADWGAIKTRWDLAVDDQELTALQNLAVMCPNDEFTIALAR
;
A
#
# COMPACT_ATOMS: atom_id res chain seq x y z
N MET A 1 -20.72 -35.05 -40.53
CA MET A 1 -19.98 -35.25 -39.25
C MET A 1 -19.85 -33.90 -38.56
N ARG A 2 -20.61 -33.65 -37.47
CA ARG A 2 -20.60 -32.38 -36.74
C ARG A 2 -19.73 -32.54 -35.48
N HIS A 3 -18.58 -31.88 -35.44
CA HIS A 3 -17.75 -31.83 -34.22
C HIS A 3 -18.15 -30.62 -33.37
N HIS A 4 -18.90 -30.88 -32.30
CA HIS A 4 -19.09 -29.93 -31.20
C HIS A 4 -17.81 -29.85 -30.37
N ARG A 5 -17.17 -28.67 -30.32
CA ARG A 5 -16.17 -28.36 -29.29
C ARG A 5 -16.87 -27.79 -28.05
N PRO A 6 -16.58 -28.26 -26.83
CA PRO A 6 -17.15 -27.68 -25.63
C PRO A 6 -16.49 -26.32 -25.35
N ARG A 7 -17.30 -25.30 -25.11
CA ARG A 7 -16.82 -24.00 -24.64
C ARG A 7 -16.33 -24.16 -23.20
N HIS A 8 -15.03 -24.12 -23.00
CA HIS A 8 -14.43 -23.92 -21.68
C HIS A 8 -14.91 -22.56 -21.16
N ARG A 9 -15.83 -22.55 -20.19
CA ARG A 9 -16.13 -21.36 -19.42
C ARG A 9 -14.91 -21.04 -18.56
N CYS A 10 -14.11 -20.06 -18.98
CA CYS A 10 -13.25 -19.34 -18.03
C CYS A 10 -14.19 -18.74 -16.98
N ARG A 11 -14.22 -19.35 -15.80
CA ARG A 11 -14.90 -18.81 -14.63
C ARG A 11 -14.04 -17.64 -14.16
N ASP A 12 -14.26 -16.48 -14.74
CA ASP A 12 -13.72 -15.24 -14.20
C ASP A 12 -14.25 -15.10 -12.77
N ARG A 13 -13.40 -15.39 -11.80
CA ARG A 13 -13.66 -15.19 -10.37
C ARG A 13 -12.95 -13.92 -9.91
N ARG A 14 -13.05 -12.81 -10.64
CA ARG A 14 -12.97 -11.51 -9.99
C ARG A 14 -14.23 -11.30 -9.17
N ARG A 15 -14.30 -11.94 -8.00
CA ARG A 15 -15.25 -11.51 -6.97
C ARG A 15 -14.87 -10.05 -6.66
N PRO A 16 -15.78 -9.08 -6.81
CA PRO A 16 -15.51 -7.74 -6.35
C PRO A 16 -15.20 -7.83 -4.86
N LEU A 17 -14.00 -7.37 -4.47
CA LEU A 17 -13.68 -7.17 -3.07
C LEU A 17 -14.62 -6.07 -2.58
N THR A 18 -15.59 -6.43 -1.75
CA THR A 18 -16.41 -5.45 -1.06
C THR A 18 -15.53 -4.85 0.02
N VAL A 19 -15.05 -3.64 -0.23
CA VAL A 19 -14.20 -2.91 0.71
C VAL A 19 -15.11 -2.04 1.58
N HIS A 20 -15.04 -2.25 2.88
CA HIS A 20 -15.76 -1.43 3.86
C HIS A 20 -14.86 -0.29 4.35
N HIS A 21 -15.46 0.87 4.67
CA HIS A 21 -14.75 1.96 5.32
C HIS A 21 -14.33 1.51 6.73
N GLY A 22 -13.02 1.30 6.94
CA GLY A 22 -12.46 0.73 8.18
C GLY A 22 -12.00 -0.72 8.08
N ASP A 23 -11.97 -1.32 6.89
CA ASP A 23 -11.26 -2.59 6.66
C ASP A 23 -9.75 -2.37 6.77
N LEU A 24 -9.14 -2.92 7.83
CA LEU A 24 -7.71 -2.83 8.16
C LEU A 24 -7.00 -4.19 7.98
N ASP A 25 -7.60 -5.12 7.24
CA ASP A 25 -7.07 -6.48 7.04
C ASP A 25 -5.86 -6.50 6.09
N ASP A 26 -5.54 -5.39 5.42
CA ASP A 26 -4.25 -5.27 4.72
C ASP A 26 -3.13 -5.13 5.76
N PRO A 27 -2.13 -6.03 5.77
CA PRO A 27 -1.05 -6.00 6.75
C PRO A 27 -0.21 -4.71 6.71
N ARG A 28 -0.32 -3.91 5.65
CA ARG A 28 0.34 -2.60 5.52
C ARG A 28 -0.38 -1.48 6.27
N ALA A 29 -1.66 -1.66 6.58
CA ALA A 29 -2.51 -0.60 7.12
C ALA A 29 -2.20 -0.27 8.58
N LEU A 30 -1.64 -1.23 9.35
CA LEU A 30 -1.40 -1.08 10.78
C LEU A 30 -0.02 -1.59 11.18
N ILE A 31 0.74 -0.70 11.81
CA ILE A 31 2.00 -1.03 12.48
C ILE A 31 2.01 -0.45 13.90
N ALA A 32 2.61 -1.18 14.84
CA ALA A 32 2.80 -0.67 16.20
C ALA A 32 3.91 0.38 16.22
N VAL A 33 3.60 1.60 16.66
CA VAL A 33 4.55 2.70 16.79
C VAL A 33 4.45 3.35 18.17
N SER A 34 5.47 4.12 18.56
CA SER A 34 5.39 4.90 19.79
C SER A 34 4.27 5.95 19.71
N ALA A 35 3.60 6.20 20.83
CA ALA A 35 2.56 7.23 20.91
C ALA A 35 3.08 8.62 20.50
N LYS A 36 4.37 8.92 20.74
CA LYS A 36 5.02 10.16 20.29
C LYS A 36 5.09 10.25 18.77
N SER A 37 5.53 9.17 18.11
CA SER A 37 5.60 9.12 16.65
C SER A 37 4.21 9.26 16.02
N ASN A 38 3.20 8.56 16.55
CA ASN A 38 1.83 8.66 16.08
C ASN A 38 1.27 10.09 16.21
N ARG A 39 1.49 10.75 17.36
CA ARG A 39 1.08 12.15 17.55
C ARG A 39 1.85 13.12 16.65
N SER A 40 3.12 12.83 16.38
CA SER A 40 3.93 13.65 15.46
C SER A 40 3.41 13.57 14.03
N LYS A 41 2.96 12.39 13.60
CA LYS A 41 2.33 12.20 12.29
C LYS A 41 1.02 12.98 12.20
N ALA A 42 0.06 12.67 13.08
CA ALA A 42 -1.31 13.20 12.99
C ALA A 42 -1.91 12.99 11.58
N ASP A 43 -2.50 14.03 11.00
CA ASP A 43 -3.10 14.09 9.67
C ASP A 43 -2.09 14.39 8.54
N LYS A 44 -0.80 14.54 8.86
CA LYS A 44 0.24 14.81 7.85
C LYS A 44 0.41 13.66 6.86
N ASP A 45 0.66 14.05 5.62
CA ASP A 45 1.06 13.19 4.51
C ASP A 45 2.59 12.99 4.48
N VAL A 46 3.10 12.43 3.38
CA VAL A 46 4.54 12.21 3.18
C VAL A 46 5.32 13.50 2.86
N THR A 47 4.62 14.59 2.54
CA THR A 47 5.22 15.91 2.28
C THR A 47 5.70 16.52 3.58
N ASP A 48 4.86 16.45 4.61
CA ASP A 48 5.09 17.11 5.90
C ASP A 48 5.67 16.17 6.97
N TRP A 49 5.58 14.86 6.77
CA TRP A 49 6.05 13.91 7.77
C TRP A 49 6.57 12.59 7.19
N LEU A 50 7.73 12.19 7.70
CA LEU A 50 8.28 10.86 7.50
C LEU A 50 8.64 10.22 8.84
N PRO A 51 8.63 8.88 8.91
CA PRO A 51 9.14 8.17 10.07
C PRO A 51 10.55 8.65 10.46
N PRO A 52 10.82 8.83 11.77
CA PRO A 52 12.15 9.20 12.25
C PRO A 52 13.18 8.10 12.03
N ALA A 53 12.75 6.82 11.97
CA ALA A 53 13.57 5.69 11.57
C ALA A 53 13.79 5.74 10.05
N THR A 54 14.96 6.22 9.64
CA THR A 54 15.31 6.45 8.23
C THR A 54 15.28 5.18 7.40
N GLU A 55 15.70 4.06 8.01
CA GLU A 55 15.71 2.72 7.44
C GLU A 55 14.30 2.20 7.09
N TYR A 56 13.26 2.75 7.74
CA TYR A 56 11.86 2.35 7.51
C TYR A 56 11.15 3.20 6.45
N ARG A 57 11.75 4.31 6.01
CA ARG A 57 11.08 5.28 5.12
C ARG A 57 10.69 4.67 3.78
N CYS A 58 11.52 3.78 3.23
CA CYS A 58 11.21 3.13 1.96
C CYS A 58 10.04 2.16 2.06
N THR A 59 9.99 1.35 3.11
CA THR A 59 8.83 0.51 3.41
C THR A 59 7.57 1.35 3.59
N TYR A 60 7.66 2.42 4.38
CA TYR A 60 6.53 3.33 4.61
C TYR A 60 6.00 3.97 3.33
N VAL A 61 6.87 4.45 2.44
CA VAL A 61 6.48 5.08 1.16
C VAL A 61 5.84 4.06 0.22
N ALA A 62 6.38 2.84 0.15
CA ALA A 62 5.81 1.76 -0.65
C ALA A 62 4.41 1.37 -0.13
N ASP A 63 4.26 1.21 1.18
CA ASP A 63 2.99 0.88 1.82
C ASP A 63 1.96 2.00 1.63
N TRP A 64 2.37 3.26 1.77
CA TRP A 64 1.52 4.43 1.54
C TRP A 64 0.93 4.43 0.13
N GLY A 65 1.77 4.25 -0.90
CA GLY A 65 1.32 4.18 -2.29
C GLY A 65 0.43 2.98 -2.57
N ALA A 66 0.77 1.80 -2.02
CA ALA A 66 -0.03 0.59 -2.15
C ALA A 66 -1.42 0.74 -1.51
N ILE A 67 -1.49 1.35 -0.33
CA ILE A 67 -2.74 1.65 0.36
C ILE A 67 -3.56 2.63 -0.49
N LYS A 68 -3.03 3.82 -0.80
CA LYS A 68 -3.79 4.81 -1.57
C LYS A 68 -4.33 4.26 -2.88
N THR A 69 -3.56 3.41 -3.56
CA THR A 69 -4.00 2.72 -4.78
C THR A 69 -5.11 1.69 -4.52
N ARG A 70 -5.00 0.87 -3.47
CA ARG A 70 -6.00 -0.17 -3.13
C ARG A 70 -7.37 0.43 -2.79
N TRP A 71 -7.39 1.56 -2.11
CA TRP A 71 -8.63 2.22 -1.67
C TRP A 71 -9.05 3.43 -2.52
N ASP A 72 -8.37 3.69 -3.64
CA ASP A 72 -8.63 4.84 -4.51
C ASP A 72 -8.66 6.18 -3.73
N LEU A 73 -7.68 6.36 -2.83
CA LEU A 73 -7.58 7.55 -1.99
C LEU A 73 -6.94 8.69 -2.77
N ALA A 74 -7.47 9.90 -2.56
CA ALA A 74 -6.94 11.10 -3.18
C ALA A 74 -5.47 11.34 -2.78
N VAL A 75 -4.72 11.84 -3.75
CA VAL A 75 -3.33 12.31 -3.64
C VAL A 75 -3.31 13.68 -4.31
N ASP A 76 -2.79 14.69 -3.62
CA ASP A 76 -2.56 16.00 -4.23
C ASP A 76 -1.21 16.07 -4.94
N ASP A 77 -0.98 17.13 -5.72
CA ASP A 77 0.22 17.25 -6.55
C ASP A 77 1.52 17.33 -5.73
N GLN A 78 1.47 17.90 -4.52
CA GLN A 78 2.63 18.03 -3.65
C GLN A 78 2.99 16.67 -3.07
N GLU A 79 1.99 15.94 -2.60
CA GLU A 79 2.14 14.59 -2.09
C GLU A 79 2.63 13.63 -3.17
N LEU A 80 2.09 13.71 -4.39
CA LEU A 80 2.54 12.88 -5.51
C LEU A 80 4.02 13.14 -5.83
N THR A 81 4.42 14.41 -5.86
CA THR A 81 5.81 14.80 -6.11
C THR A 81 6.73 14.29 -5.00
N ALA A 82 6.30 14.39 -3.74
CA ALA A 82 7.04 13.86 -2.59
C ALA A 82 7.20 12.34 -2.70
N LEU A 83 6.13 11.60 -3.03
CA LEU A 83 6.17 10.15 -3.24
C LEU A 83 7.13 9.75 -4.34
N GLN A 84 7.12 10.45 -5.47
CA GLN A 84 8.03 10.17 -6.59
C GLN A 84 9.49 10.40 -6.21
N ASN A 85 9.79 11.52 -5.54
CA ASN A 85 11.14 11.83 -5.09
C ASN A 85 11.64 10.79 -4.08
N LEU A 86 10.80 10.43 -3.11
CA LEU A 86 11.15 9.43 -2.11
C LEU A 86 11.35 8.04 -2.72
N ALA A 87 10.50 7.63 -3.68
CA ALA A 87 10.62 6.35 -4.36
C ALA A 87 11.94 6.23 -5.15
N VAL A 88 12.40 7.30 -5.80
CA VAL A 88 13.70 7.31 -6.51
C VAL A 88 14.89 7.14 -5.54
N MET A 89 14.75 7.60 -4.30
CA MET A 89 15.80 7.46 -3.28
C MET A 89 15.81 6.09 -2.61
N CYS A 90 14.83 5.23 -2.90
CA CYS A 90 14.72 3.91 -2.30
C CYS A 90 15.46 2.84 -3.12
N PRO A 91 16.21 1.94 -2.47
CA PRO A 91 16.76 0.79 -3.14
C PRO A 91 15.63 -0.06 -3.74
N ASN A 92 15.83 -0.58 -4.95
CA ASN A 92 14.99 -1.64 -5.50
C ASN A 92 15.33 -2.97 -4.84
N ASP A 93 15.18 -3.08 -3.52
CA ASP A 93 15.50 -4.28 -2.77
C ASP A 93 14.24 -5.13 -2.58
N GLU A 94 14.32 -6.39 -3.00
CA GLU A 94 13.33 -7.43 -2.63
C GLU A 94 13.29 -7.56 -1.11
N PHE A 95 12.22 -7.08 -0.49
CA PHE A 95 12.00 -7.27 0.94
C PHE A 95 11.57 -8.71 1.22
N THR A 96 12.46 -9.49 1.85
CA THR A 96 12.07 -10.75 2.52
C THR A 96 11.36 -10.41 3.83
N ILE A 97 10.04 -10.57 3.86
CA ILE A 97 9.25 -10.39 5.09
C ILE A 97 9.53 -11.58 6.03
N ALA A 98 10.30 -11.34 7.09
CA ALA A 98 10.34 -12.23 8.24
C ALA A 98 9.14 -11.91 9.14
N LEU A 99 8.14 -12.80 9.16
CA LEU A 99 7.04 -12.72 10.12
C LEU A 99 7.60 -12.92 11.53
N ALA A 100 7.36 -11.96 12.43
CA ALA A 100 7.59 -12.14 13.85
C ALA A 100 6.67 -13.27 14.37
N ARG A 101 7.25 -14.21 15.12
CA ARG A 101 6.55 -15.34 15.77
C ARG A 101 5.83 -14.89 17.03
#